data_AF-A0A059G9C1-F1
#
_entry.id   AF-A0A059G9C1-F1
#
_cell.length_a   1.000
_cell.length_b   1.000
_cell.length_c   1.000
_cell.angle_alpha   90.00
_cell.angle_beta   90.00
_cell.angle_gamma   90.00
#
_symmetry.space_group_name_H-M   'P 1'
#
loop_
_entity.id
_entity.type
_entity.pdbx_description
1 polymer ?
#
loop_
_entity_poly.entity_id
_entity_poly.type
_entity_poly.pdbx_seq_one_letter_code
_entity_poly.pdbx_strand_id
1 'polypeptide(L)'
;MPRSYNAEPATLQSYEMTDDLYLAIGKIVRAVAEIDDILTLAISQLITVSESKTAVLLGRMQISRKIAVARMLAKMHDPDVSEIFTKVFEQPFSDIIDLRNALAHGTLLGVTEGGDLYFESPEIERTEGEAVVARARGWPISSILGWASQMDAYIQFFETGLQVQELRQGPSRREMQGHPKGRKKSNTQKHSGNPEG
;
A
#
# COMPACT_ATOMS: atom_id res chain seq x y z
N MET A 1 7.00 19.31 6.49
CA MET A 1 6.33 20.44 7.17
C MET A 1 5.86 19.94 8.54
N PRO A 2 6.16 20.63 9.66
CA PRO A 2 5.63 20.25 10.96
C PRO A 2 4.10 20.30 10.94
N ARG A 3 3.45 19.25 11.46
CA ARG A 3 1.99 19.15 11.51
C ARG A 3 1.47 20.15 12.55
N SER A 4 0.82 21.21 12.09
CA SER A 4 0.15 22.14 13.00
C SER A 4 -1.17 21.50 13.46
N TYR A 5 -1.31 21.30 14.77
CA TYR A 5 -2.58 20.89 15.35
C TYR A 5 -3.43 22.14 15.53
N ASN A 6 -4.52 22.27 14.77
CA ASN A 6 -5.47 23.36 15.02
C ASN A 6 -6.40 22.93 16.15
N ALA A 7 -6.35 23.64 17.27
CA ALA A 7 -7.20 23.36 18.44
C ALA A 7 -8.62 23.92 18.28
N GLU A 8 -8.87 24.73 17.24
CA GLU A 8 -10.19 25.27 16.97
C GLU A 8 -11.10 24.18 16.37
N PRO A 9 -12.33 24.02 16.90
CA PRO A 9 -13.28 23.07 16.36
C PRO A 9 -13.69 23.49 14.94
N ALA A 10 -13.39 22.64 13.96
CA ALA A 10 -13.87 22.82 12.60
C ALA A 10 -15.36 22.43 12.53
N THR A 11 -16.18 23.30 11.94
CA THR A 11 -17.57 22.94 11.62
C THR A 11 -17.56 22.08 10.36
N LEU A 12 -17.99 20.82 10.49
CA LEU A 12 -18.09 19.89 9.37
C LEU A 12 -19.52 19.85 8.83
N GLN A 13 -19.63 19.88 7.50
CA GLN A 13 -20.87 19.70 6.78
C GLN A 13 -20.92 18.29 6.18
N SER A 14 -22.11 17.70 6.09
CA SER A 14 -22.30 16.44 5.38
C SER A 14 -21.86 16.61 3.92
N TYR A 15 -21.11 15.65 3.41
CA TYR A 15 -20.61 15.69 2.04
C TYR A 15 -20.93 14.39 1.32
N GLU A 16 -21.53 14.51 0.14
CA GLU A 16 -21.77 13.38 -0.75
C GLU A 16 -20.60 13.25 -1.73
N MET A 17 -19.96 12.08 -1.76
CA MET A 17 -18.82 11.85 -2.65
C MET A 17 -19.27 11.82 -4.11
N THR A 18 -18.53 12.55 -4.95
CA THR A 18 -18.75 12.55 -6.40
C THR A 18 -18.03 11.38 -7.07
N ASP A 19 -18.49 10.99 -8.26
CA ASP A 19 -17.86 9.92 -9.06
C ASP A 19 -16.39 10.20 -9.37
N ASP A 20 -16.05 11.46 -9.67
CA ASP A 20 -14.67 11.89 -9.92
C ASP A 20 -13.77 11.66 -8.70
N LEU A 21 -14.30 11.91 -7.50
CA LEU A 21 -13.57 11.69 -6.25
C LEU A 21 -13.40 10.19 -5.98
N TYR A 22 -14.43 9.37 -6.20
CA TYR A 22 -14.32 7.91 -6.09
C TYR A 22 -13.25 7.36 -7.04
N LEU A 23 -13.23 7.83 -8.29
CA LEU A 23 -12.21 7.45 -9.26
C LEU A 23 -10.81 7.86 -8.80
N ALA A 24 -10.66 9.09 -8.27
CA ALA A 24 -9.38 9.58 -7.76
C ALA A 24 -8.88 8.75 -6.57
N ILE A 25 -9.76 8.41 -5.62
CA ILE A 25 -9.46 7.52 -4.50
C ILE A 25 -8.99 6.16 -5.02
N GLY A 26 -9.73 5.56 -5.96
CA GLY A 26 -9.37 4.27 -6.55
C GLY A 26 -7.98 4.28 -7.21
N LYS A 27 -7.64 5.35 -7.93
CA LYS A 27 -6.31 5.53 -8.56
C LYS A 27 -5.19 5.57 -7.51
N ILE A 28 -5.38 6.34 -6.42
CA ILE A 28 -4.39 6.44 -5.33
C ILE A 28 -4.20 5.08 -4.64
N VAL A 29 -5.29 4.41 -4.26
CA VAL A 29 -5.23 3.11 -3.58
C VAL A 29 -4.55 2.06 -4.45
N ARG A 30 -4.91 1.97 -5.73
CA ARG A 30 -4.26 1.07 -6.70
C ARG A 30 -2.77 1.37 -6.81
N ALA A 31 -2.40 2.64 -7.01
CA ALA A 31 -1.01 3.00 -7.24
C ALA A 31 -0.12 2.72 -6.04
N VAL A 32 -0.60 2.96 -4.82
CA VAL A 32 0.14 2.60 -3.60
C VAL A 32 0.31 1.09 -3.47
N ALA A 33 -0.69 0.29 -3.87
CA ALA A 33 -0.54 -1.17 -3.91
C ALA A 33 0.51 -1.60 -4.94
N GLU A 34 0.53 -1.00 -6.14
CA GLU A 34 1.56 -1.27 -7.15
C GLU A 34 2.97 -0.88 -6.66
N ILE A 35 3.11 0.23 -5.94
CA ILE A 35 4.39 0.64 -5.34
C ILE A 35 4.83 -0.34 -4.24
N ASP A 36 3.90 -0.91 -3.47
CA ASP A 36 4.20 -1.94 -2.47
C ASP A 36 4.74 -3.24 -3.12
N ASP A 37 4.19 -3.63 -4.27
CA ASP A 37 4.66 -4.75 -5.06
C ASP A 37 6.07 -4.47 -5.64
N ILE A 38 6.28 -3.28 -6.21
CA ILE A 38 7.59 -2.82 -6.70
C ILE A 38 8.65 -2.86 -5.59
N LEU A 39 8.31 -2.39 -4.39
CA LEU A 39 9.20 -2.47 -3.23
C LEU A 39 9.50 -3.91 -2.84
N THR A 40 8.52 -4.80 -2.92
CA THR A 40 8.70 -6.23 -2.63
C THR A 40 9.67 -6.87 -3.65
N LEU A 41 9.55 -6.52 -4.94
CA LEU A 41 10.49 -6.93 -5.98
C LEU A 41 11.90 -6.40 -5.72
N ALA A 42 12.03 -5.11 -5.37
CA ALA A 42 13.32 -4.51 -5.08
C ALA A 42 14.02 -5.17 -3.88
N ILE A 43 13.27 -5.49 -2.82
CA ILE A 43 13.79 -6.26 -1.69
C ILE A 43 14.25 -7.65 -2.13
N SER A 44 13.50 -8.32 -3.02
CA SER A 44 13.85 -9.65 -3.53
C SER A 44 15.22 -9.66 -4.25
N GLN A 45 15.51 -8.60 -5.03
CA GLN A 45 16.81 -8.40 -5.65
C GLN A 45 17.93 -8.23 -4.62
N LEU A 46 17.73 -7.34 -3.62
CA LEU A 46 18.73 -7.04 -2.59
C LEU A 46 19.16 -8.29 -1.79
N ILE A 47 18.24 -9.21 -1.54
CA ILE A 47 18.52 -10.44 -0.77
C ILE A 47 18.82 -11.65 -1.66
N THR A 48 18.78 -11.51 -2.98
CA THR A 48 18.96 -12.61 -3.96
C THR A 48 18.01 -13.79 -3.77
N VAL A 49 16.77 -13.51 -3.36
CA VAL A 49 15.73 -14.52 -3.14
C VAL A 49 14.63 -14.34 -4.19
N SER A 50 14.08 -15.45 -4.68
CA SER A 50 12.96 -15.42 -5.63
C SER A 50 11.78 -14.62 -5.09
N GLU A 51 11.10 -13.86 -5.95
CA GLU A 51 9.90 -13.07 -5.64
C GLU A 51 8.89 -13.83 -4.75
N SER A 52 8.55 -15.06 -5.09
CA SER A 52 7.57 -15.87 -4.34
C SER A 52 7.97 -16.11 -2.89
N LYS A 53 9.26 -16.37 -2.62
CA LYS A 53 9.78 -16.54 -1.26
C LYS A 53 9.79 -15.20 -0.52
N THR A 54 10.16 -14.12 -1.19
CA THR A 54 10.12 -12.76 -0.61
C THR A 54 8.68 -12.37 -0.26
N ALA A 55 7.71 -12.65 -1.12
CA ALA A 55 6.29 -12.43 -0.86
C ALA A 55 5.80 -13.24 0.35
N VAL A 56 6.29 -14.47 0.56
CA VAL A 56 5.99 -15.26 1.77
C VAL A 56 6.63 -14.66 3.02
N LEU A 57 7.89 -14.23 2.93
CA LEU A 57 8.65 -13.67 4.05
C LEU A 57 8.12 -12.30 4.50
N LEU A 58 7.80 -11.44 3.54
CA LEU A 58 7.31 -10.09 3.80
C LEU A 58 5.80 -10.06 3.98
N GLY A 59 5.04 -10.90 3.26
CA GLY A 59 3.61 -11.13 3.44
C GLY A 59 2.80 -9.89 3.79
N ARG A 60 2.11 -9.94 4.94
CA ARG A 60 1.22 -8.89 5.48
C ARG A 60 1.98 -7.72 6.15
N MET A 61 3.27 -7.58 5.90
CA MET A 61 4.05 -6.48 6.45
C MET A 61 3.57 -5.15 5.90
N GLN A 62 3.38 -4.18 6.78
CA GLN A 62 3.04 -2.81 6.37
C GLN A 62 4.15 -2.21 5.51
N ILE A 63 3.76 -1.39 4.53
CA ILE A 63 4.70 -0.77 3.58
C ILE A 63 5.80 0.03 4.28
N SER A 64 5.48 0.76 5.35
CA SER A 64 6.45 1.50 6.18
C SER A 64 7.55 0.60 6.73
N ARG A 65 7.19 -0.60 7.18
CA ARG A 65 8.14 -1.60 7.69
C ARG A 65 8.94 -2.24 6.55
N LYS A 66 8.33 -2.48 5.38
CA LYS A 66 9.07 -2.93 4.19
C LYS A 66 10.12 -1.89 3.74
N ILE A 67 9.80 -0.60 3.78
CA ILE A 67 10.75 0.49 3.47
C ILE A 67 11.93 0.46 4.45
N ALA A 68 11.66 0.28 5.75
CA ALA A 68 12.72 0.18 6.76
C ALA A 68 13.65 -1.02 6.49
N VAL A 69 13.09 -2.19 6.15
CA VAL A 69 13.84 -3.38 5.75
C VAL A 69 14.67 -3.10 4.49
N ALA A 70 14.07 -2.51 3.46
CA ALA A 70 14.75 -2.21 2.21
C ALA A 70 15.92 -1.24 2.41
N ARG A 71 15.75 -0.18 3.20
CA ARG A 71 16.83 0.75 3.57
C ARG A 71 17.95 0.07 4.34
N MET A 72 17.62 -0.82 5.27
CA MET A 72 18.63 -1.59 6.02
C MET A 72 19.44 -2.49 5.07
N LEU A 73 18.76 -3.22 4.17
CA LEU A 73 19.41 -4.09 3.20
C LEU A 73 20.26 -3.32 2.19
N ALA A 74 19.75 -2.18 1.70
CA ALA A 74 20.48 -1.30 0.79
C ALA A 74 21.80 -0.81 1.41
N LYS A 75 21.79 -0.40 2.68
CA LYS A 75 23.00 -0.01 3.44
C LYS A 75 24.03 -1.13 3.57
N MET A 76 23.58 -2.39 3.61
CA MET A 76 24.48 -3.55 3.68
C MET A 76 25.09 -3.90 2.32
N HIS A 77 24.44 -3.50 1.22
CA HIS A 77 24.83 -3.87 -0.13
C HIS A 77 25.83 -2.87 -0.70
N ASP A 78 25.45 -1.59 -0.79
CA ASP A 78 26.29 -0.54 -1.36
C ASP A 78 25.80 0.88 -0.95
N PRO A 79 26.70 1.84 -0.69
CA PRO A 79 26.33 3.22 -0.36
C PRO A 79 25.45 3.91 -1.41
N ASP A 80 25.69 3.70 -2.71
CA ASP A 80 24.93 4.32 -3.80
C ASP A 80 23.50 3.78 -3.83
N VAL A 81 23.35 2.47 -3.58
CA VAL A 81 22.03 1.82 -3.47
C VAL A 81 21.26 2.37 -2.26
N SER A 82 21.94 2.58 -1.12
CA SER A 82 21.32 3.24 0.04
C SER A 82 20.85 4.66 -0.25
N GLU A 83 21.59 5.43 -1.05
CA GLU A 83 21.20 6.78 -1.45
C GLU A 83 19.95 6.76 -2.34
N ILE A 84 19.89 5.84 -3.30
CA ILE A 84 18.71 5.63 -4.17
C ILE A 84 17.47 5.32 -3.32
N PHE A 85 17.53 4.35 -2.40
CA PHE A 85 16.41 4.01 -1.51
C PHE A 85 16.04 5.14 -0.55
N THR A 86 16.98 6.02 -0.21
CA THR A 86 16.68 7.19 0.60
C THR A 86 15.84 8.17 -0.22
N LYS A 87 16.33 8.55 -1.40
CA LYS A 87 15.69 9.51 -2.32
C LYS A 87 14.30 9.07 -2.77
N VAL A 88 14.16 7.81 -3.15
CA VAL A 88 12.89 7.26 -3.67
C VAL A 88 11.78 7.28 -2.60
N PHE A 89 12.13 7.11 -1.33
CA PHE A 89 11.18 7.06 -0.20
C PHE A 89 11.24 8.33 0.68
N GLU A 90 11.55 9.49 0.11
CA GLU A 90 11.54 10.78 0.82
C GLU A 90 10.12 11.23 1.24
N GLN A 91 10.06 12.39 1.91
CA GLN A 91 8.85 12.96 2.52
C GLN A 91 7.57 12.91 1.66
N PRO A 92 7.59 13.19 0.33
CA PRO A 92 6.37 13.13 -0.49
C PRO A 92 5.67 11.78 -0.44
N PHE A 93 6.43 10.69 -0.27
CA PHE A 93 5.85 9.35 -0.21
C PHE A 93 5.10 9.10 1.10
N SER A 94 5.61 9.61 2.22
CA SER A 94 4.92 9.50 3.52
C SER A 94 3.55 10.16 3.48
N ASP A 95 3.44 11.32 2.84
CA ASP A 95 2.19 12.06 2.72
C ASP A 95 1.18 11.29 1.83
N ILE A 96 1.64 10.63 0.76
CA ILE A 96 0.81 9.74 -0.07
C ILE A 96 0.29 8.54 0.74
N ILE A 97 1.13 7.91 1.58
CA ILE A 97 0.70 6.77 2.41
C ILE A 97 -0.34 7.21 3.44
N ASP A 98 -0.12 8.35 4.08
CA ASP A 98 -1.06 8.93 5.03
C ASP A 98 -2.40 9.28 4.39
N LEU A 99 -2.36 9.88 3.19
CA LEU A 99 -3.55 10.14 2.39
C LEU A 99 -4.26 8.83 2.03
N ARG A 100 -3.54 7.84 1.51
CA ARG A 100 -4.12 6.53 1.14
C ARG A 100 -4.80 5.87 2.33
N ASN A 101 -4.17 5.86 3.50
CA ASN A 101 -4.73 5.24 4.69
C ASN A 101 -6.04 5.93 5.11
N ALA A 102 -6.07 7.26 5.07
CA ALA A 102 -7.29 8.03 5.34
C ALA A 102 -8.41 7.70 4.33
N LEU A 103 -8.09 7.62 3.03
CA LEU A 103 -9.09 7.35 1.99
C LEU A 103 -9.59 5.90 1.97
N ALA A 104 -8.71 4.93 2.22
CA ALA A 104 -9.02 3.51 2.10
C ALA A 104 -9.62 2.89 3.37
N HIS A 105 -9.29 3.45 4.54
CA HIS A 105 -9.62 2.86 5.82
C HIS A 105 -10.29 3.84 6.78
N GLY A 106 -10.29 5.14 6.46
CA GLY A 106 -10.92 6.15 7.29
C GLY A 106 -12.42 6.29 7.06
N THR A 107 -13.11 6.81 8.06
CA THR A 107 -14.53 7.17 7.96
C THR A 107 -14.64 8.64 7.54
N LEU A 108 -15.36 8.94 6.46
CA LEU A 108 -15.61 10.33 6.06
C LEU A 108 -16.49 11.00 7.13
N LEU A 109 -15.99 12.07 7.73
CA LEU A 109 -16.70 12.86 8.74
C LEU A 109 -17.48 14.01 8.12
N GLY A 110 -17.02 14.53 6.98
CA GLY A 110 -17.64 15.65 6.28
C GLY A 110 -16.62 16.53 5.56
N VAL A 111 -17.06 17.73 5.18
CA VAL A 111 -16.27 18.75 4.50
C VAL A 111 -16.31 20.06 5.29
N THR A 112 -15.22 20.83 5.27
CA THR A 112 -15.20 22.20 5.80
C THR A 112 -15.70 23.21 4.76
N GLU A 113 -15.97 24.45 5.16
CA GLU A 113 -16.28 25.55 4.24
C GLU A 113 -15.16 25.80 3.21
N GLY A 114 -13.91 25.47 3.56
CA GLY A 114 -12.75 25.58 2.68
C GLY A 114 -12.63 24.45 1.64
N GLY A 115 -13.50 23.44 1.66
CA GLY A 115 -13.46 22.31 0.74
C GLY A 115 -12.48 21.20 1.14
N ASP A 116 -12.08 21.14 2.42
CA ASP A 116 -11.24 20.05 2.94
C ASP A 116 -12.11 18.90 3.44
N LEU A 117 -11.85 17.69 2.95
CA LEU A 117 -12.50 16.48 3.42
C LEU A 117 -11.80 15.93 4.64
N TYR A 118 -12.56 15.69 5.71
CA TYR A 118 -12.04 15.14 6.95
C TYR A 118 -12.38 13.67 7.08
N PHE A 119 -11.35 12.86 7.33
CA PHE A 119 -11.46 11.42 7.55
C PHE A 119 -10.99 11.09 8.96
N GLU A 120 -11.78 10.32 9.69
CA GLU A 120 -11.38 9.70 10.95
C GLU A 120 -10.44 8.53 10.68
N SER A 121 -9.25 8.57 11.27
CA SER A 121 -8.28 7.47 11.20
C SER A 121 -8.73 6.31 12.09
N PRO A 122 -8.61 5.05 11.63
CA PRO A 122 -8.84 3.88 12.49
C PRO A 122 -7.77 3.73 13.59
N GLU A 123 -6.66 4.46 13.51
CA GLU A 123 -5.63 4.46 14.54
C GLU A 123 -6.08 5.26 15.76
N ILE A 124 -6.26 4.54 16.87
CA ILE A 124 -6.51 5.13 18.18
C ILE A 124 -5.16 5.47 18.82
N GLU A 125 -4.91 6.76 19.06
CA GLU A 125 -3.80 7.20 19.90
C GLU A 125 -4.24 7.10 21.38
N ARG A 126 -3.56 6.22 22.14
CA ARG A 126 -3.70 6.18 23.60
C ARG A 126 -2.85 7.30 24.17
N THR A 127 -3.49 8.32 24.71
CA THR A 127 -2.79 9.34 25.49
C THR A 127 -2.50 8.82 26.90
N GLU A 128 -1.49 9.37 27.57
CA GLU A 128 -1.19 9.07 28.98
C GLU A 128 -2.31 9.66 29.87
N GLY A 129 -3.44 8.96 29.91
CA GLY A 129 -4.69 9.38 30.53
C GLY A 129 -5.83 8.59 29.89
N GLU A 130 -6.90 8.28 30.62
CA GLU A 130 -7.99 7.38 30.19
C GLU A 130 -8.77 7.83 28.93
N ALA A 131 -8.36 8.92 28.28
CA ALA A 131 -8.95 9.44 27.07
C ALA A 131 -8.40 8.75 25.81
N VAL A 132 -9.32 8.13 25.06
CA VAL A 132 -9.11 7.70 23.68
C VAL A 132 -9.40 8.89 22.77
N VAL A 133 -8.39 9.36 22.05
CA VAL A 133 -8.54 10.44 21.06
C VAL A 133 -8.60 9.83 19.66
N ALA A 134 -9.73 10.02 18.98
CA ALA A 134 -9.84 9.70 17.56
C ALA A 134 -9.17 10.80 16.74
N ARG A 135 -8.30 10.41 15.81
CA ARG A 135 -7.55 11.37 14.99
C ARG A 135 -8.27 11.60 13.67
N ALA A 136 -8.79 12.81 13.45
CA ALA A 136 -9.28 13.23 12.15
C ALA A 136 -8.16 13.89 11.32
N ARG A 137 -8.16 13.71 10.00
CA ARG A 137 -7.25 14.38 9.07
C ARG A 137 -8.01 14.98 7.90
N GLY A 138 -7.75 16.25 7.63
CA GLY A 138 -8.31 17.01 6.52
C GLY A 138 -7.42 16.97 5.28
N TRP A 139 -8.02 16.82 4.10
CA TRP A 139 -7.34 16.94 2.81
C TRP A 139 -8.18 17.78 1.84
N PRO A 140 -7.59 18.81 1.19
CA PRO A 140 -8.30 19.54 0.14
C PRO A 140 -8.70 18.61 -1.00
N ILE A 141 -9.93 18.72 -1.50
CA ILE A 141 -10.40 17.93 -2.66
C ILE A 141 -9.44 18.09 -3.85
N SER A 142 -8.99 19.33 -4.11
CA SER A 142 -8.03 19.63 -5.18
C SER A 142 -6.69 18.90 -5.00
N SER A 143 -6.24 18.71 -3.76
CA SER A 143 -5.02 17.95 -3.47
C SER A 143 -5.21 16.46 -3.77
N ILE A 144 -6.35 15.88 -3.41
CA ILE A 144 -6.67 14.47 -3.71
C ILE A 144 -6.67 14.24 -5.23
N LEU A 145 -7.35 15.11 -5.98
CA LEU A 145 -7.37 15.05 -7.44
C LEU A 145 -5.97 15.24 -8.05
N GLY A 146 -5.19 16.18 -7.50
CA GLY A 146 -3.83 16.45 -7.94
C GLY A 146 -2.86 15.29 -7.67
N TRP A 147 -3.01 14.58 -6.56
CA TRP A 147 -2.27 13.35 -6.30
C TRP A 147 -2.67 12.24 -7.27
N ALA A 148 -3.97 12.04 -7.46
CA ALA A 148 -4.50 10.99 -8.34
C ALA A 148 -4.01 11.12 -9.79
N SER A 149 -3.83 12.35 -10.30
CA SER A 149 -3.31 12.58 -11.65
C SER A 149 -1.81 12.29 -11.81
N GLN A 150 -1.06 12.29 -10.71
CA GLN A 150 0.39 12.05 -10.70
C GLN A 150 0.77 10.60 -10.39
N MET A 151 -0.18 9.78 -9.94
CA MET A 151 0.11 8.43 -9.43
C MET A 151 0.81 7.52 -10.45
N ASP A 152 0.46 7.59 -11.73
CA ASP A 152 1.12 6.77 -12.77
C ASP A 152 2.59 7.18 -12.96
N ALA A 153 2.89 8.48 -12.89
CA ALA A 153 4.26 8.99 -12.94
C ALA A 153 5.06 8.55 -11.70
N TYR A 154 4.42 8.50 -10.52
CA TYR A 154 5.05 7.95 -9.32
C TYR A 154 5.39 6.47 -9.50
N ILE A 155 4.46 5.63 -9.98
CA ILE A 155 4.75 4.22 -10.24
C ILE A 155 6.01 4.09 -11.13
N GLN A 156 6.05 4.80 -12.25
CA GLN A 156 7.21 4.77 -13.16
C GLN A 156 8.50 5.25 -12.49
N PHE A 157 8.43 6.29 -11.66
CA PHE A 157 9.56 6.78 -10.88
C PHE A 157 10.09 5.71 -9.91
N PHE A 158 9.21 5.00 -9.20
CA PHE A 158 9.60 3.89 -8.31
C PHE A 158 10.21 2.72 -9.08
N GLU A 159 9.61 2.31 -10.19
CA GLU A 159 10.16 1.24 -11.02
C GLU A 159 11.56 1.57 -11.53
N THR A 160 11.76 2.82 -11.95
CA THR A 160 13.02 3.31 -12.52
C THR A 160 14.08 3.54 -11.48
N GLY A 161 13.72 4.19 -10.38
CA GLY A 161 14.65 4.40 -9.26
C GLY A 161 15.13 3.08 -8.68
N LEU A 162 14.25 2.08 -8.58
CA LEU A 162 14.59 0.78 -7.99
C LEU A 162 15.07 -0.27 -9.00
N GLN A 163 15.11 0.06 -10.29
CA GLN A 163 15.61 -0.81 -11.37
C GLN A 163 14.90 -2.18 -11.43
N VAL A 164 13.57 -2.20 -11.28
CA VAL A 164 12.75 -3.43 -11.27
C VAL A 164 11.88 -3.64 -12.51
N GLN A 165 12.03 -2.81 -13.55
CA GLN A 165 11.17 -2.86 -14.75
C GLN A 165 11.19 -4.25 -15.41
N GLU A 166 12.37 -4.83 -15.58
CA GLU A 166 12.54 -6.15 -16.21
C GLU A 166 11.90 -7.25 -15.38
N LEU A 167 11.97 -7.15 -14.04
CA LEU A 167 11.30 -8.10 -13.15
C LEU A 167 9.79 -8.00 -13.24
N ARG A 168 9.26 -6.79 -13.37
CA ARG A 168 7.82 -6.54 -13.45
C ARG A 168 7.23 -7.00 -14.78
N GLN A 169 7.97 -6.81 -15.89
CA GLN A 169 7.57 -7.23 -17.23
C GLN A 169 7.87 -8.71 -17.52
N GLY A 170 8.66 -9.36 -16.65
CA GLY A 170 9.06 -10.74 -16.81
C GLY A 170 7.88 -11.72 -16.77
N PRO A 171 8.05 -12.94 -17.30
CA PRO A 171 7.03 -13.99 -17.32
C PRO A 171 6.63 -14.55 -15.93
N SER A 172 6.95 -13.85 -14.85
CA SER A 172 6.73 -14.23 -13.44
C SER A 172 5.25 -14.29 -13.02
N ARG A 173 4.32 -13.86 -13.87
CA ARG A 173 2.89 -14.24 -13.75
C ARG A 173 2.58 -15.68 -14.21
N ARG A 174 3.58 -16.56 -14.34
CA ARG A 174 3.30 -18.00 -14.36
C ARG A 174 2.63 -18.33 -13.04
N GLU A 175 1.34 -18.65 -13.11
CA GLU A 175 0.55 -19.16 -11.99
C GLU A 175 1.40 -20.09 -11.15
N MET A 176 1.37 -19.92 -9.82
CA MET A 176 2.05 -20.80 -8.89
C MET A 176 1.60 -22.24 -9.16
N GLN A 177 2.38 -22.98 -9.95
CA GLN A 177 2.08 -24.37 -10.20
C GLN A 177 2.34 -25.12 -8.91
N GLY A 178 1.31 -25.78 -8.38
CA GLY A 178 1.42 -26.59 -7.19
C GLY A 178 2.58 -27.57 -7.31
N HIS A 179 3.46 -27.58 -6.30
CA HIS A 179 4.62 -28.47 -6.28
C HIS A 179 4.18 -29.93 -6.51
N PRO A 180 4.81 -30.69 -7.44
CA PRO A 180 4.32 -32.01 -7.84
C PRO A 180 4.20 -33.02 -6.69
N LYS A 181 5.01 -32.89 -5.63
CA LYS A 181 4.90 -33.72 -4.42
C LYS A 181 3.65 -33.47 -3.55
N GLY A 182 2.88 -32.41 -3.80
CA GLY A 182 1.64 -32.09 -3.08
C GLY A 182 0.38 -32.67 -3.71
N ARG A 183 0.44 -33.17 -4.96
CA ARG A 183 -0.67 -33.89 -5.60
C ARG A 183 -0.77 -35.29 -4.98
N LYS A 184 -1.29 -35.39 -3.75
CA LYS A 184 -1.88 -36.64 -3.28
C LYS A 184 -2.88 -37.06 -4.35
N LYS A 185 -2.65 -38.22 -4.97
CA LYS A 185 -3.60 -38.87 -5.86
C LYS A 185 -4.91 -38.98 -5.10
N SER A 186 -5.83 -38.04 -5.35
CA SER A 186 -7.26 -38.21 -5.10
C SER A 186 -7.68 -39.35 -6.00
N ASN A 187 -7.43 -40.57 -5.52
CA ASN A 187 -7.85 -41.78 -6.16
C ASN A 187 -9.35 -41.85 -5.89
N THR A 188 -10.12 -41.23 -6.78
CA THR A 188 -11.58 -41.33 -6.80
C THR A 188 -11.91 -42.82 -6.81
N GLN A 189 -12.32 -43.33 -5.66
CA GLN A 189 -12.94 -44.64 -5.54
C GLN A 189 -14.11 -44.67 -6.51
N LYS A 190 -13.94 -45.38 -7.63
CA LYS A 190 -15.05 -45.97 -8.37
C LYS A 190 -15.77 -46.89 -7.39
N HIS A 191 -16.81 -46.40 -6.74
CA HIS A 191 -17.82 -47.27 -6.15
C HIS A 191 -18.58 -47.88 -7.33
N SER A 192 -18.14 -49.08 -7.72
CA SER A 192 -18.93 -50.02 -8.49
C SER A 192 -20.21 -50.30 -7.70
N GLY A 193 -21.33 -49.74 -8.17
CA GLY A 193 -22.65 -50.19 -7.75
C GLY A 193 -22.82 -51.64 -8.16
N ASN A 194 -23.05 -52.50 -7.17
CA ASN A 194 -23.51 -53.87 -7.36
C ASN A 194 -24.98 -53.83 -7.83
N PRO A 195 -25.38 -54.61 -8.84
CA PRO A 195 -26.77 -54.77 -9.21
C PRO A 195 -27.33 -56.03 -8.55
N GLU A 196 -28.16 -55.90 -7.50
CA GLU A 196 -29.00 -57.01 -7.03
C GLU A 196 -30.30 -56.48 -6.41
N GLY A 197 -31.44 -57.02 -6.88
CA GLY A 197 -32.77 -56.90 -6.26
C GLY A 197 -33.81 -56.19 -7.10
#